data_AF-A0A357YG19-F1
#
_entry.id   AF-A0A357YG19-F1
#
_cell.length_a   1.000
_cell.length_b   1.000
_cell.length_c   1.000
_cell.angle_alpha   90.00
_cell.angle_beta   90.00
_cell.angle_gamma   90.00
#
_symmetry.space_group_name_H-M   'P 1'
#
loop_
_entity.id
_entity.type
_entity.pdbx_description
1 polymer ?
#
loop_
_entity_poly.entity_id
_entity_poly.type
_entity_poly.pdbx_seq_one_letter_code
_entity_poly.pdbx_strand_id
1 'polypeptide(L)'
;MDKKIIFILLIMSIISTDASAFRDKTHVELNNESQKKIGTTPFDLNEFLAGSLGFDRGIKEPLNYSFNFQFWSFQPISAGQILSNGGTQEDETPRYFSHFHDGLENFGLWNRYDSALLWAQAPFGGQGYSWNDARHYYYIALTSPTTDRRNENFARTLRSVGQVMHLVEDMAVPEHTRNDAHPFSPGIEIYIENKLRKDTNAFSGSLAAPFFFDF
;
A
#
# COMPACT_ATOMS: atom_id res chain seq x y z
N MET A 1 -13.57 -33.79 -13.07
CA MET A 1 -12.63 -32.66 -13.14
C MET A 1 -11.29 -33.21 -13.59
N ASP A 2 -10.74 -32.70 -14.69
CA ASP A 2 -9.59 -33.32 -15.35
C ASP A 2 -8.32 -33.16 -14.50
N LYS A 3 -7.56 -34.24 -14.29
CA LYS A 3 -6.39 -34.23 -13.38
C LYS A 3 -5.31 -33.23 -13.83
N LYS A 4 -5.30 -32.89 -15.12
CA LYS A 4 -4.44 -31.84 -15.70
C LYS A 4 -4.82 -30.43 -15.25
N ILE A 5 -6.11 -30.14 -15.03
CA ILE A 5 -6.58 -28.82 -14.59
C ILE A 5 -6.24 -28.60 -13.11
N ILE A 6 -6.34 -29.64 -12.28
CA ILE A 6 -5.94 -29.59 -10.87
C ILE A 6 -4.43 -29.34 -10.73
N PHE A 7 -3.61 -29.96 -11.59
CA PHE A 7 -2.16 -29.82 -11.56
C PHE A 7 -1.67 -28.43 -12.00
N ILE A 8 -2.34 -27.80 -12.99
CA ILE A 8 -2.03 -26.42 -13.42
C ILE A 8 -2.39 -25.40 -12.34
N LEU A 9 -3.54 -25.58 -11.66
CA LEU A 9 -3.93 -24.71 -10.53
C LEU A 9 -2.97 -24.87 -9.34
N LEU A 10 -2.47 -26.08 -9.08
CA LEU A 10 -1.49 -26.33 -8.02
C LEU A 10 -0.13 -25.68 -8.32
N ILE A 11 0.29 -25.65 -9.58
CA ILE A 11 1.53 -24.98 -10.00
C ILE A 11 1.40 -23.45 -9.92
N MET A 12 0.25 -22.88 -10.29
CA MET A 12 0.05 -21.43 -10.11
C MET A 12 0.03 -20.99 -8.64
N SER A 13 -0.35 -21.88 -7.71
CA SER A 13 -0.30 -21.59 -6.27
C SER A 13 1.08 -21.76 -5.62
N ILE A 14 2.10 -22.25 -6.33
CA ILE A 14 3.43 -22.55 -5.77
C ILE A 14 4.52 -21.58 -6.30
N ILE A 15 4.15 -20.55 -7.07
CA ILE A 15 5.11 -19.56 -7.61
C ILE A 15 4.66 -18.11 -7.42
N SER A 16 3.84 -17.81 -6.41
CA SER A 16 3.67 -16.42 -5.95
C SER A 16 4.76 -16.11 -4.94
N THR A 17 5.91 -15.68 -5.43
CA THR A 17 6.87 -14.93 -4.62
C THR A 17 6.70 -13.48 -5.00
N ASP A 18 6.19 -12.72 -4.05
CA ASP A 18 5.83 -11.32 -4.17
C ASP A 18 7.06 -10.50 -4.63
N ALA A 19 6.84 -9.59 -5.56
CA ALA A 19 7.85 -8.62 -5.98
C ALA A 19 7.47 -7.30 -5.31
N SER A 20 8.19 -6.91 -4.27
CA SER A 20 7.78 -5.85 -3.34
C SER A 20 8.96 -4.95 -3.02
N ALA A 21 9.01 -3.76 -3.62
CA ALA A 21 10.20 -2.87 -3.61
C ALA A 21 10.78 -2.62 -2.23
N PHE A 22 9.87 -2.52 -1.27
CA PHE A 22 10.14 -2.76 0.12
C PHE A 22 9.38 -4.02 0.54
N ARG A 23 9.91 -4.85 1.44
CA ARG A 23 9.10 -5.97 1.93
C ARG A 23 7.89 -5.47 2.73
N ASP A 24 6.87 -6.30 2.87
CA ASP A 24 5.56 -5.98 3.47
C ASP A 24 5.63 -5.09 4.72
N LYS A 25 6.61 -5.35 5.59
CA LYS A 25 6.80 -4.65 6.87
C LYS A 25 7.37 -3.24 6.73
N THR A 26 8.20 -3.02 5.73
CA THR A 26 8.81 -1.72 5.48
C THR A 26 7.78 -0.76 4.91
N HIS A 27 6.90 -1.21 4.00
CA HIS A 27 5.75 -0.41 3.55
C HIS A 27 4.84 0.01 4.69
N VAL A 28 4.52 -0.91 5.61
CA VAL A 28 3.73 -0.59 6.82
C VAL A 28 4.42 0.47 7.68
N GLU A 29 5.74 0.38 7.84
CA GLU A 29 6.50 1.35 8.64
C GLU A 29 6.58 2.73 7.98
N LEU A 30 6.83 2.79 6.67
CA LEU A 30 6.81 4.04 5.91
C LEU A 30 5.42 4.70 5.97
N ASN A 31 4.37 3.90 5.77
CA ASN A 31 3.00 4.36 5.94
C ASN A 31 2.72 4.83 7.37
N ASN A 32 3.21 4.14 8.41
CA ASN A 32 3.07 4.57 9.80
C ASN A 32 3.75 5.92 10.07
N GLU A 33 4.97 6.12 9.57
CA GLU A 33 5.69 7.37 9.78
C GLU A 33 5.06 8.54 9.04
N SER A 34 4.50 8.31 7.85
CA SER A 34 3.80 9.34 7.07
C SER A 34 2.59 9.95 7.80
N GLN A 35 2.04 9.26 8.81
CA GLN A 35 0.89 9.73 9.58
C GLN A 35 1.26 10.86 10.54
N LYS A 36 2.55 10.97 10.87
CA LYS A 36 3.08 11.96 11.80
C LYS A 36 3.62 13.14 11.01
N LYS A 37 3.63 14.30 11.64
CA LYS A 37 4.39 15.44 11.14
C LYS A 37 5.89 15.10 10.99
N ILE A 38 6.42 15.15 9.76
CA ILE A 38 7.85 14.96 9.49
C ILE A 38 8.49 16.32 9.14
N GLY A 39 9.50 16.72 9.91
CA GLY A 39 10.25 17.97 9.66
C GLY A 39 9.37 19.22 9.66
N THR A 40 9.35 19.94 8.53
CA THR A 40 8.55 21.16 8.34
C THR A 40 7.20 20.92 7.65
N THR A 41 6.84 19.66 7.36
CA THR A 41 5.56 19.36 6.72
C THR A 41 4.40 19.89 7.58
N PRO A 42 3.40 20.58 6.99
CA PRO A 42 2.29 21.13 7.76
C PRO A 42 1.23 20.08 8.12
N PHE A 43 1.36 18.86 7.59
CA PHE A 43 0.34 17.82 7.70
C PHE A 43 0.69 16.82 8.81
N ASP A 44 -0.31 16.54 9.65
CA ASP A 44 -0.32 15.45 10.62
C ASP A 44 -1.67 14.75 10.50
N LEU A 45 -1.67 13.45 10.24
CA LEU A 45 -2.91 12.72 10.00
C LEU A 45 -3.78 12.67 11.25
N ASN A 46 -3.18 12.53 12.43
CA ASN A 46 -3.94 12.50 13.68
C ASN A 46 -4.65 13.84 13.93
N GLU A 47 -3.95 14.96 13.74
CA GLU A 47 -4.54 16.30 13.84
C GLU A 47 -5.62 16.53 12.79
N PHE A 48 -5.40 16.08 11.54
CA PHE A 48 -6.38 16.21 10.47
C PHE A 48 -7.65 15.41 10.75
N LEU A 49 -7.53 14.14 11.13
CA LEU A 49 -8.66 13.27 11.44
C LEU A 49 -9.47 13.85 12.62
N ALA A 50 -8.81 14.26 13.69
CA ALA A 50 -9.47 14.81 14.87
C ALA A 50 -10.08 16.19 14.62
N GLY A 51 -9.31 17.11 14.04
CA GLY A 51 -9.70 18.51 13.89
C GLY A 51 -10.60 18.80 12.69
N SER A 52 -10.46 18.05 11.59
CA SER A 52 -11.19 18.33 10.34
C SER A 52 -12.29 17.33 10.05
N LEU A 53 -12.14 16.07 10.48
CA LEU A 53 -13.09 14.99 10.18
C LEU A 53 -13.93 14.52 11.37
N GLY A 54 -13.65 15.06 12.57
CA GLY A 54 -14.43 14.78 13.79
C GLY A 54 -14.17 13.39 14.37
N PHE A 55 -12.97 12.85 14.19
CA PHE A 55 -12.58 11.57 14.78
C PHE A 55 -12.07 11.83 16.20
N ASP A 56 -12.89 11.53 17.22
CA ASP A 56 -12.56 11.80 18.62
C ASP A 56 -11.21 11.20 19.06
N ARG A 57 -10.79 10.09 18.45
CA ARG A 57 -9.52 9.40 18.72
C ARG A 57 -8.47 9.56 17.61
N GLY A 58 -8.70 10.43 16.63
CA GLY A 58 -7.76 10.66 15.51
C GLY A 58 -7.37 9.36 14.80
N ILE A 59 -6.07 9.08 14.68
CA ILE A 59 -5.58 7.83 14.06
C ILE A 59 -5.99 6.56 14.83
N LYS A 60 -6.34 6.69 16.12
CA LYS A 60 -6.80 5.56 16.94
C LYS A 60 -8.30 5.31 16.81
N GLU A 61 -9.03 6.06 15.97
CA GLU A 61 -10.46 5.88 15.80
C GLU A 61 -10.76 4.49 15.21
N PRO A 62 -11.50 3.62 15.91
CA PRO A 62 -11.93 2.34 15.40
C PRO A 62 -12.96 2.54 14.29
N LEU A 63 -12.67 2.00 13.12
CA LEU A 63 -13.61 1.98 12.01
C LEU A 63 -14.12 0.55 11.79
N ASN A 64 -15.43 0.42 11.59
CA ASN A 64 -16.04 -0.82 11.17
C ASN A 64 -15.70 -1.04 9.69
N TYR A 65 -14.70 -1.88 9.45
CA TYR A 65 -14.28 -2.26 8.11
C TYR A 65 -14.82 -3.67 7.80
N SER A 66 -15.96 -3.72 7.11
CA SER A 66 -16.63 -4.97 6.74
C SER A 66 -16.01 -5.63 5.50
N PHE A 67 -14.72 -5.93 5.51
CA PHE A 67 -14.11 -6.83 4.52
C PHE A 67 -12.88 -7.51 5.14
N ASN A 68 -13.10 -8.69 5.74
CA ASN A 68 -12.03 -9.61 6.09
C ASN A 68 -12.39 -10.99 5.52
N PHE A 69 -11.77 -11.33 4.38
CA PHE A 69 -11.64 -12.72 3.95
C PHE A 69 -10.37 -13.34 4.55
N GLN A 70 -10.08 -13.04 5.82
CA GLN A 70 -9.05 -13.75 6.57
C GLN A 70 -9.46 -13.84 8.04
N PHE A 71 -9.84 -15.06 8.41
CA PHE A 71 -10.01 -15.63 9.74
C PHE A 71 -10.12 -14.68 10.95
N TRP A 72 -11.34 -14.62 11.51
CA TRP A 72 -11.62 -14.40 12.93
C TRP A 72 -10.97 -13.18 13.60
N SER A 73 -11.33 -11.98 13.16
CA SER A 73 -11.32 -10.81 14.04
C SER A 73 -12.46 -9.86 13.72
N PHE A 74 -13.49 -9.88 14.58
CA PHE A 74 -14.61 -8.94 14.62
C PHE A 74 -14.23 -7.62 15.33
N GLN A 75 -12.94 -7.37 15.52
CA GLN A 75 -12.48 -6.18 16.24
C GLN A 75 -12.31 -5.02 15.26
N PRO A 76 -12.87 -3.84 15.55
CA PRO A 76 -12.61 -2.65 14.79
C PRO A 76 -11.10 -2.38 14.71
N ILE A 77 -10.63 -2.06 13.50
CA ILE A 77 -9.23 -1.67 13.25
C ILE A 77 -9.17 -0.15 13.31
N SER A 78 -8.12 0.40 13.92
CA SER A 78 -7.97 1.86 13.99
C SER A 78 -7.69 2.47 12.61
N ALA A 79 -8.10 3.73 12.42
CA ALA A 79 -7.91 4.48 11.18
C ALA A 79 -6.45 4.46 10.69
N GLY A 80 -5.49 4.67 11.58
CA GLY A 80 -4.06 4.62 11.26
C GLY A 80 -3.59 3.23 10.86
N GLN A 81 -4.06 2.18 11.54
CA GLN A 81 -3.73 0.80 11.17
C GLN A 81 -4.32 0.40 9.81
N ILE A 82 -5.51 0.89 9.47
CA ILE A 82 -6.11 0.63 8.14
C ILE A 82 -5.26 1.24 7.04
N LEU A 83 -4.80 2.48 7.22
CA LEU A 83 -3.90 3.13 6.27
C LEU A 83 -2.59 2.33 6.15
N SER A 84 -1.96 1.97 7.25
CA SER A 84 -0.68 1.25 7.22
C SER A 84 -0.80 -0.14 6.59
N ASN A 85 -1.83 -0.90 6.96
CA ASN A 85 -2.10 -2.22 6.40
C ASN A 85 -2.46 -2.15 4.90
N GLY A 86 -2.92 -1.00 4.41
CA GLY A 86 -3.10 -0.75 2.99
C GLY A 86 -1.82 -1.01 2.20
N GLY A 87 -0.64 -0.73 2.77
CA GLY A 87 0.64 -1.04 2.12
C GLY A 87 0.78 -2.54 1.83
N THR A 88 0.74 -3.37 2.87
CA THR A 88 0.81 -4.83 2.71
C THR A 88 -0.30 -5.41 1.82
N GLN A 89 -1.48 -4.81 1.82
CA GLN A 89 -2.59 -5.26 0.97
C GLN A 89 -2.36 -4.99 -0.52
N GLU A 90 -1.48 -4.05 -0.87
CA GLU A 90 -1.08 -3.81 -2.26
C GLU A 90 -0.14 -4.91 -2.77
N ASP A 91 0.67 -5.53 -1.91
CA ASP A 91 1.51 -6.68 -2.27
C ASP A 91 0.71 -7.99 -2.50
N GLU A 92 -0.57 -8.05 -2.17
CA GLU A 92 -1.37 -9.26 -2.33
C GLU A 92 -1.51 -9.67 -3.82
N THR A 93 -1.40 -10.98 -4.10
CA THR A 93 -1.70 -11.51 -5.44
C THR A 93 -3.13 -11.13 -5.88
N PRO A 94 -3.36 -10.60 -7.10
CA PRO A 94 -2.42 -10.43 -8.21
C PRO A 94 -1.87 -9.00 -8.38
N ARG A 95 -1.97 -8.15 -7.36
CA ARG A 95 -1.72 -6.70 -7.47
C ARG A 95 -0.26 -6.36 -7.72
N TYR A 96 0.68 -7.12 -7.14
CA TYR A 96 2.13 -6.93 -7.32
C TYR A 96 2.60 -6.91 -8.78
N PHE A 97 1.84 -7.51 -9.72
CA PHE A 97 2.19 -7.43 -11.14
C PHE A 97 2.17 -6.00 -11.69
N SER A 98 1.49 -5.07 -11.00
CA SER A 98 1.32 -3.68 -11.40
C SER A 98 2.19 -2.72 -10.58
N HIS A 99 3.22 -3.20 -9.89
CA HIS A 99 4.11 -2.37 -9.06
C HIS A 99 5.25 -1.71 -9.84
N PHE A 100 5.41 -2.08 -11.11
CA PHE A 100 6.50 -1.62 -11.95
C PHE A 100 6.08 -0.42 -12.81
N HIS A 101 6.99 0.53 -13.01
CA HIS A 101 6.78 1.68 -13.88
C HIS A 101 8.08 2.08 -14.60
N ASP A 102 8.14 1.81 -15.89
CA ASP A 102 9.19 2.39 -16.74
C ASP A 102 8.91 3.88 -16.97
N GLY A 103 9.78 4.75 -16.45
CA GLY A 103 9.61 6.20 -16.56
C GLY A 103 9.88 6.78 -17.97
N LEU A 104 10.46 6.01 -18.89
CA LEU A 104 10.70 6.44 -20.28
C LEU A 104 9.51 6.10 -21.18
N GLU A 105 9.00 4.89 -21.03
CA GLU A 105 7.99 4.34 -21.95
C GLU A 105 6.60 4.21 -21.31
N ASN A 106 6.49 4.41 -19.99
CA ASN A 106 5.26 4.32 -19.20
C ASN A 106 4.56 2.95 -19.25
N PHE A 107 5.31 1.87 -19.42
CA PHE A 107 4.80 0.50 -19.33
C PHE A 107 5.09 -0.14 -17.98
N GLY A 108 4.20 -1.04 -17.56
CA GLY A 108 4.41 -1.90 -16.40
C GLY A 108 5.18 -3.17 -16.74
N LEU A 109 5.16 -4.12 -15.81
CA LEU A 109 5.99 -5.31 -15.88
C LEU A 109 5.81 -6.06 -17.21
N TRP A 110 6.93 -6.37 -17.86
CA TRP A 110 7.00 -7.08 -19.15
C TRP A 110 6.14 -6.47 -20.27
N ASN A 111 5.75 -5.19 -20.15
CA ASN A 111 4.80 -4.54 -21.05
C ASN A 111 3.48 -5.33 -21.20
N ARG A 112 3.05 -6.00 -20.13
CA ARG A 112 1.84 -6.84 -20.10
C ARG A 112 0.82 -6.35 -19.07
N TYR A 113 1.30 -5.69 -18.03
CA TYR A 113 0.48 -5.15 -16.94
C TYR A 113 0.47 -3.63 -17.01
N ASP A 114 -0.57 -3.02 -16.43
CA ASP A 114 -0.61 -1.58 -16.26
C ASP A 114 0.61 -1.14 -15.44
N SER A 115 1.19 0.01 -15.80
CA SER A 115 2.26 0.59 -14.99
C SER A 115 1.72 1.00 -13.61
N ALA A 116 2.57 1.02 -12.58
CA ALA A 116 2.18 1.46 -11.24
C ALA A 116 1.47 2.82 -11.24
N LEU A 117 1.92 3.74 -12.11
CA LEU A 117 1.28 5.03 -12.31
C LEU A 117 -0.16 4.94 -12.82
N LEU A 118 -0.42 4.06 -13.80
CA LEU A 118 -1.76 3.85 -14.36
C LEU A 118 -2.63 3.05 -13.39
N TRP A 119 -2.07 2.04 -12.73
CA TRP A 119 -2.73 1.22 -11.73
C TRP A 119 -3.18 2.02 -10.50
N ALA A 120 -2.34 2.93 -10.01
CA ALA A 120 -2.67 3.88 -8.95
C ALA A 120 -3.82 4.82 -9.35
N GLN A 121 -4.01 5.06 -10.64
CA GLN A 121 -5.01 5.98 -11.20
C GLN A 121 -6.15 5.27 -11.94
N ALA A 122 -6.31 3.95 -11.74
CA ALA A 122 -7.34 3.19 -12.43
C ALA A 122 -8.72 3.85 -12.24
N PRO A 123 -9.65 3.70 -13.20
CA PRO A 123 -11.02 4.16 -13.02
C PRO A 123 -11.65 3.56 -11.76
N PHE A 124 -12.61 4.29 -11.17
CA PHE A 124 -13.38 3.80 -10.02
C PHE A 124 -13.91 2.38 -10.26
N GLY A 125 -13.68 1.47 -9.31
CA GLY A 125 -14.09 0.07 -9.37
C GLY A 125 -13.21 -0.81 -10.25
N GLY A 126 -12.22 -0.28 -10.96
CA GLY A 126 -11.31 -1.06 -11.81
C GLY A 126 -10.45 -2.02 -11.00
N GLN A 127 -9.78 -1.49 -9.98
CA GLN A 127 -8.96 -2.27 -9.04
C GLN A 127 -9.41 -2.17 -7.57
N GLY A 128 -10.33 -1.25 -7.27
CA GLY A 128 -11.06 -1.15 -6.02
C GLY A 128 -10.44 -0.24 -4.95
N TYR A 129 -9.18 0.14 -5.10
CA TYR A 129 -8.38 0.93 -4.14
C TYR A 129 -7.41 1.91 -4.81
N SER A 130 -7.74 2.38 -6.02
CA SER A 130 -6.97 3.43 -6.72
C SER A 130 -7.18 4.80 -6.05
N TRP A 131 -6.45 5.82 -6.53
CA TRP A 131 -6.71 7.20 -6.16
C TRP A 131 -8.15 7.65 -6.49
N ASN A 132 -8.72 7.16 -7.59
CA ASN A 132 -10.10 7.47 -7.95
C ASN A 132 -11.10 6.76 -7.01
N ASP A 133 -10.78 5.53 -6.58
CA ASP A 133 -11.54 4.82 -5.55
C ASP A 133 -11.48 5.56 -4.21
N ALA A 134 -10.28 5.98 -3.78
CA ALA A 134 -10.07 6.76 -2.56
C ALA A 134 -10.97 8.00 -2.52
N ARG A 135 -10.98 8.78 -3.60
CA ARG A 135 -11.83 9.97 -3.73
C ARG A 135 -13.32 9.64 -3.70
N HIS A 136 -13.74 8.57 -4.36
CA HIS A 136 -15.13 8.16 -4.39
C HIS A 136 -15.62 7.73 -3.00
N TYR A 137 -14.84 6.89 -2.31
CA TYR A 137 -15.14 6.49 -0.94
C TYR A 137 -15.15 7.70 -0.01
N TYR A 138 -14.18 8.61 -0.14
CA TYR A 138 -14.13 9.80 0.69
C TYR A 138 -15.38 10.68 0.51
N TYR A 139 -15.83 10.87 -0.73
CA TYR A 139 -17.09 11.55 -1.01
C TYR A 139 -18.27 10.87 -0.28
N ILE A 140 -18.42 9.55 -0.40
CA ILE A 140 -19.48 8.81 0.29
C ILE A 140 -19.36 8.94 1.82
N ALA A 141 -18.14 8.93 2.36
CA ALA A 141 -17.86 9.06 3.78
C ALA A 141 -18.30 10.43 4.33
N LEU A 142 -18.20 11.48 3.52
CA LEU A 142 -18.62 12.83 3.88
C LEU A 142 -20.12 13.07 3.71
N THR A 143 -20.78 12.42 2.74
CA THR A 143 -22.17 12.73 2.38
C THR A 143 -23.21 11.72 2.87
N SER A 144 -22.79 10.56 3.37
CA SER A 144 -23.74 9.52 3.79
C SER A 144 -24.52 9.92 5.06
N PRO A 145 -25.83 9.62 5.13
CA PRO A 145 -26.66 9.99 6.27
C PRO A 145 -26.47 9.07 7.49
N THR A 146 -25.90 7.88 7.30
CA THR A 146 -25.72 6.90 8.37
C THR A 146 -24.26 6.80 8.79
N THR A 147 -24.02 6.79 10.11
CA THR A 147 -22.67 6.66 10.68
C THR A 147 -21.95 5.40 10.19
N ASP A 148 -22.65 4.27 10.07
CA ASP A 148 -22.05 3.02 9.59
C ASP A 148 -21.49 3.15 8.17
N ARG A 149 -22.28 3.73 7.26
CA ARG A 149 -21.84 3.94 5.87
C ARG A 149 -20.72 4.96 5.79
N ARG A 150 -20.75 5.99 6.62
CA ARG A 150 -19.64 6.96 6.73
C ARG A 150 -18.35 6.27 7.16
N ASN A 151 -18.40 5.50 8.25
CA ASN A 151 -17.24 4.83 8.83
C ASN A 151 -16.65 3.78 7.89
N GLU A 152 -17.49 2.98 7.24
CA GLU A 152 -17.03 1.99 6.24
C GLU A 152 -16.28 2.69 5.10
N ASN A 153 -16.80 3.82 4.61
CA ASN A 153 -16.18 4.53 3.49
C ASN A 153 -14.95 5.33 3.90
N PHE A 154 -14.85 5.82 5.14
CA PHE A 154 -13.57 6.32 5.66
C PHE A 154 -12.51 5.21 5.73
N ALA A 155 -12.89 4.01 6.18
CA ALA A 155 -11.97 2.88 6.20
C ALA A 155 -11.50 2.51 4.79
N ARG A 156 -12.40 2.44 3.80
CA ARG A 156 -12.03 2.21 2.39
C ARG A 156 -11.14 3.32 1.83
N THR A 157 -11.40 4.57 2.21
CA THR A 157 -10.55 5.72 1.82
C THR A 157 -9.13 5.54 2.36
N LEU A 158 -8.98 5.28 3.66
CA LEU A 158 -7.68 5.12 4.32
C LEU A 158 -6.90 3.94 3.75
N ARG A 159 -7.57 2.80 3.51
CA ARG A 159 -6.97 1.65 2.82
C ARG A 159 -6.47 2.03 1.43
N SER A 160 -7.31 2.71 0.64
CA SER A 160 -6.93 3.15 -0.72
C SER A 160 -5.72 4.09 -0.70
N VAL A 161 -5.66 5.01 0.26
CA VAL A 161 -4.51 5.91 0.44
C VAL A 161 -3.24 5.12 0.76
N GLY A 162 -3.31 4.15 1.69
CA GLY A 162 -2.17 3.28 2.00
C GLY A 162 -1.67 2.46 0.80
N GLN A 163 -2.59 1.96 -0.03
CA GLN A 163 -2.28 1.24 -1.27
C GLN A 163 -1.67 2.16 -2.34
N VAL A 164 -2.13 3.42 -2.45
CA VAL A 164 -1.52 4.40 -3.36
C VAL A 164 -0.11 4.79 -2.88
N MET A 165 0.09 4.93 -1.57
CA MET A 165 1.40 5.23 -0.99
C MET A 165 2.40 4.12 -1.26
N HIS A 166 1.99 2.86 -1.12
CA HIS A 166 2.79 1.70 -1.52
C HIS A 166 3.33 1.82 -2.95
N LEU A 167 2.47 2.13 -3.92
CA LEU A 167 2.89 2.27 -5.31
C LEU A 167 3.88 3.43 -5.52
N VAL A 168 3.74 4.52 -4.75
CA VAL A 168 4.71 5.63 -4.77
C VAL A 168 6.05 5.20 -4.17
N GLU A 169 6.02 4.41 -3.10
CA GLU A 169 7.21 3.81 -2.48
C GLU A 169 7.92 2.87 -3.47
N ASP A 170 7.20 2.00 -4.16
CA ASP A 170 7.76 1.08 -5.16
C ASP A 170 8.41 1.83 -6.33
N MET A 171 7.80 2.92 -6.79
CA MET A 171 8.39 3.77 -7.83
C MET A 171 9.65 4.53 -7.38
N ALA A 172 10.02 4.51 -6.09
CA ALA A 172 11.30 5.03 -5.60
C ALA A 172 12.44 3.99 -5.67
N VAL A 173 12.14 2.74 -6.05
CA VAL A 173 13.11 1.65 -6.08
C VAL A 173 13.58 1.38 -7.52
N PRO A 174 14.91 1.30 -7.76
CA PRO A 174 15.46 1.10 -9.10
C PRO A 174 14.92 -0.13 -9.84
N GLU A 175 14.71 -1.23 -9.14
CA GLU A 175 14.24 -2.49 -9.72
C GLU A 175 12.83 -2.35 -10.32
N HIS A 176 11.93 -1.68 -9.59
CA HIS A 176 10.54 -1.43 -10.00
C HIS A 176 10.45 -0.41 -11.14
N THR A 177 11.39 0.52 -11.21
CA THR A 177 11.47 1.50 -12.30
C THR A 177 12.19 1.00 -13.55
N ARG A 178 12.84 -0.18 -13.48
CA ARG A 178 13.56 -0.83 -14.59
C ARG A 178 12.87 -2.09 -15.11
N ASN A 179 11.65 -2.38 -14.64
CA ASN A 179 10.94 -3.62 -14.97
C ASN A 179 11.74 -4.90 -14.62
N ASP A 180 12.58 -4.85 -13.58
CA ASP A 180 13.41 -5.97 -13.15
C ASP A 180 12.62 -6.85 -12.18
N ALA A 181 11.88 -7.84 -12.68
CA ALA A 181 11.19 -8.78 -11.81
C ALA A 181 12.18 -9.66 -11.04
N HIS A 182 12.20 -9.54 -9.72
CA HIS A 182 13.10 -10.27 -8.83
C HIS A 182 12.37 -11.13 -7.75
N PRO A 183 11.48 -12.06 -8.15
CA PRO A 183 10.73 -12.91 -7.23
C PRO A 183 11.59 -13.70 -6.22
N PHE A 184 12.84 -14.01 -6.57
CA PHE A 184 13.72 -14.87 -5.77
C PHE A 184 15.00 -14.17 -5.29
N SER A 185 15.24 -12.93 -5.68
CA SER A 185 16.46 -12.20 -5.32
C SER A 185 16.22 -10.68 -5.18
N PRO A 186 15.40 -10.27 -4.20
CA PRO A 186 15.15 -8.85 -3.97
C PRO A 186 16.37 -8.19 -3.29
N GLY A 187 17.36 -7.84 -4.09
CA GLY A 187 18.68 -7.41 -3.61
C GLY A 187 18.63 -6.16 -2.73
N ILE A 188 18.13 -5.06 -3.27
CA ILE A 188 18.02 -3.80 -2.54
C ILE A 188 17.02 -3.91 -1.39
N GLU A 189 15.92 -4.64 -1.59
CA GLU A 189 14.80 -4.72 -0.65
C GLU A 189 15.24 -5.47 0.62
N ILE A 190 15.98 -6.58 0.45
CA ILE A 190 16.59 -7.32 1.58
C ILE A 190 17.63 -6.48 2.30
N TYR A 191 18.44 -5.70 1.58
CA TYR A 191 19.43 -4.84 2.19
C TYR A 191 18.75 -3.77 3.06
N ILE A 192 17.74 -3.12 2.50
CA ILE A 192 16.96 -2.07 3.15
C ILE A 192 16.23 -2.66 4.37
N GLU A 193 15.50 -3.78 4.25
CA GLU A 193 14.83 -4.41 5.39
C GLU A 193 15.83 -4.75 6.51
N ASN A 194 16.99 -5.33 6.18
CA ASN A 194 17.97 -5.72 7.19
C ASN A 194 18.66 -4.53 7.85
N LYS A 195 18.92 -3.45 7.10
CA LYS A 195 19.61 -2.25 7.61
C LYS A 195 18.65 -1.35 8.39
N LEU A 196 17.48 -1.05 7.81
CA LEU A 196 16.48 -0.17 8.43
C LEU A 196 15.85 -0.80 9.67
N ARG A 197 15.54 -2.10 9.66
CA ARG A 197 14.89 -2.76 10.82
C ARG A 197 15.82 -2.90 12.03
N LYS A 198 17.13 -2.96 11.81
CA LYS A 198 18.12 -3.14 12.90
C LYS A 198 18.66 -1.81 13.43
N ASP A 199 18.41 -0.70 12.73
CA ASP A 199 18.95 0.61 13.08
C ASP A 199 17.92 1.72 12.83
N THR A 200 17.26 2.15 13.91
CA THR A 200 16.28 3.24 13.90
C THR A 200 16.86 4.59 13.47
N ASN A 201 18.18 4.79 13.62
CA ASN A 201 18.84 6.00 13.13
C ASN A 201 19.04 5.94 11.61
N ALA A 202 19.32 4.75 11.06
CA ALA A 202 19.41 4.55 9.61
C ALA A 202 18.05 4.79 8.92
N PHE A 203 16.94 4.40 9.56
CA PHE A 203 15.59 4.67 9.08
C PHE A 203 15.27 6.16 9.04
N SER A 204 15.45 6.85 10.17
CA SER A 204 15.23 8.29 10.25
C SER A 204 16.14 9.08 9.29
N GLY A 205 17.38 8.62 9.08
CA GLY A 205 18.30 9.18 8.08
C GLY A 205 17.85 8.94 6.63
N SER A 206 17.29 7.76 6.32
CA SER A 206 16.78 7.42 4.98
C SER A 206 15.57 8.21 4.54
N LEU A 207 14.75 8.63 5.49
CA LEU A 207 13.61 9.52 5.24
C LEU A 207 14.06 10.98 5.02
N ALA A 208 15.26 11.34 5.49
CA ALA A 208 15.78 12.71 5.47
C ALA A 208 16.80 12.98 4.36
N ALA A 209 17.36 11.96 3.70
CA ALA A 209 18.34 12.10 2.63
C ALA A 209 18.26 10.96 1.61
N PRO A 210 18.47 11.24 0.30
CA PRO A 210 18.56 10.19 -0.70
C PRO A 210 19.68 9.22 -0.38
N PHE A 211 19.38 7.92 -0.43
CA PHE A 211 20.36 6.86 -0.28
C PHE A 211 21.17 6.74 -1.58
N PHE A 212 22.44 7.11 -1.52
CA PHE A 212 23.40 6.79 -2.58
C PHE A 212 24.03 5.43 -2.26
N PHE A 213 23.89 4.48 -3.19
CA PHE A 213 24.63 3.24 -3.14
C PHE A 213 26.02 3.50 -3.72
N ASP A 214 27.05 3.35 -2.89
CA ASP A 214 28.42 3.22 -3.38
C ASP A 214 28.55 1.81 -3.96
N PHE A 215 28.47 1.72 -5.30
CA PHE A 215 28.72 0.49 -6.04
C PHE A 215 30.22 0.33 -6.32
#